data_AF-A0A1J1HEN2-F1
#
_entry.id   AF-A0A1J1HEN2-F1
#
_cell.length_a   1.000
_cell.length_b   1.000
_cell.length_c   1.000
_cell.angle_alpha   90.00
_cell.angle_beta   90.00
_cell.angle_gamma   90.00
#
_symmetry.space_group_name_H-M   'P 1'
#
loop_
_entity.id
_entity.type
_entity.pdbx_description
1 polymer ?
#
loop_
_entity_poly.entity_id
_entity_poly.type
_entity_poly.pdbx_seq_one_letter_code
_entity_poly.pdbx_strand_id
1 'polypeptide(L)'
;MRSFAIISIFVILCSYSNSVIFECEFTLINIMNIKKTYKCTLKNLDISHNNETVHNVTGIHKDEKESKDVNILIIENQVCYYLPNDINLHFPQLYHLDIKNSGLKSITKTEMKMFPKLKYLYIRNNPIEIIPENVFEFNPLLEFISLDDNRIRSIGTNVFGSLNNLISLSVEHNICIDNFAMEEEPLKNLIQEINVKCKFYSMQ
;
A
#
# COMPACT_ATOMS: atom_id res chain seq x y z
N MET A 1 -39.03 28.19 41.01
CA MET A 1 -37.74 27.46 40.95
C MET A 1 -37.74 26.64 39.68
N ARG A 2 -36.96 27.07 38.69
CA ARG A 2 -36.80 26.39 37.39
C ARG A 2 -35.87 25.20 37.60
N SER A 3 -36.30 24.00 37.25
CA SER A 3 -35.41 22.84 37.12
C SER A 3 -35.42 22.43 35.65
N PHE A 4 -34.37 22.80 34.94
CA PHE A 4 -34.08 22.28 33.61
C PHE A 4 -33.37 20.94 33.81
N ALA A 5 -34.05 19.85 33.48
CA ALA A 5 -33.40 18.56 33.30
C ALA A 5 -32.56 18.65 32.03
N ILE A 6 -31.25 18.71 32.17
CA ILE A 6 -30.30 18.52 31.07
C ILE A 6 -30.43 17.05 30.68
N ILE A 7 -31.25 16.77 29.68
CA ILE A 7 -31.21 15.51 28.94
C ILE A 7 -29.85 15.52 28.25
N SER A 8 -28.86 14.90 28.90
CA SER A 8 -27.57 14.60 28.27
C SER A 8 -27.86 13.54 27.21
N ILE A 9 -28.18 14.02 26.02
CA ILE A 9 -28.22 13.23 24.80
C ILE A 9 -26.77 12.78 24.58
N PHE A 10 -26.42 11.63 25.15
CA PHE A 10 -25.35 10.82 24.61
C PHE A 10 -25.81 10.41 23.21
N VAL A 11 -25.56 11.28 22.24
CA VAL A 11 -25.44 10.88 20.85
C VAL A 11 -24.25 9.94 20.86
N ILE A 12 -24.52 8.64 21.03
CA ILE A 12 -23.62 7.63 20.51
C ILE A 12 -23.62 7.89 19.02
N LEU A 13 -22.68 8.72 18.57
CA LEU A 13 -22.17 8.68 17.22
C LEU A 13 -21.57 7.28 17.09
N CYS A 14 -22.42 6.28 16.85
CA CYS A 14 -22.03 5.17 16.03
C CYS A 14 -21.76 5.80 14.67
N SER A 15 -20.55 6.37 14.50
CA SER A 15 -19.94 6.40 13.19
C SER A 15 -20.02 4.96 12.72
N TYR A 16 -20.84 4.69 11.71
CA TYR A 16 -20.75 3.48 10.93
C TYR A 16 -19.33 3.47 10.35
N SER A 17 -18.34 3.04 11.14
CA SER A 17 -17.05 2.71 10.58
C SER A 17 -17.33 1.46 9.77
N ASN A 18 -17.30 1.60 8.45
CA ASN A 18 -17.20 0.44 7.60
C ASN A 18 -15.94 -0.28 8.09
N SER A 19 -16.11 -1.46 8.65
CA SER A 19 -15.05 -2.20 9.32
C SER A 19 -14.83 -3.50 8.59
N VAL A 20 -13.55 -3.83 8.40
CA VAL A 20 -13.15 -5.06 7.73
C VAL A 20 -12.42 -5.95 8.72
N ILE A 21 -12.67 -7.25 8.62
CA ILE A 21 -11.93 -8.28 9.34
C ILE A 21 -10.92 -8.88 8.37
N PHE A 22 -9.67 -8.91 8.78
CA PHE A 22 -8.61 -9.55 8.00
C PHE A 22 -8.54 -11.02 8.35
N GLU A 23 -8.93 -11.90 7.43
CA GLU A 23 -8.74 -13.34 7.55
C GLU A 23 -7.38 -13.72 6.95
N CYS A 24 -6.42 -14.07 7.82
CA CYS A 24 -5.05 -14.37 7.44
C CYS A 24 -4.80 -15.88 7.37
N GLU A 25 -4.24 -16.32 6.24
CA GLU A 25 -3.47 -17.56 6.17
C GLU A 25 -2.02 -17.26 6.59
N PHE A 26 -1.64 -17.67 7.80
CA PHE A 26 -0.32 -17.41 8.37
C PHE A 26 0.71 -18.49 8.03
N THR A 27 1.90 -18.05 7.61
CA THR A 27 3.02 -18.95 7.26
C THR A 27 4.37 -18.40 7.73
N LEU A 28 5.32 -19.29 7.96
CA LEU A 28 6.71 -18.96 8.24
C LEU A 28 7.55 -19.27 7.01
N ILE A 29 8.31 -18.29 6.55
CA ILE A 29 9.16 -18.42 5.37
C ILE A 29 10.61 -18.35 5.83
N ASN A 30 11.42 -19.29 5.38
CA ASN A 30 12.85 -19.23 5.53
C ASN A 30 13.43 -18.45 4.36
N ILE A 31 13.80 -17.20 4.59
CA ILE A 31 14.56 -16.42 3.61
C ILE A 31 16.03 -16.54 3.99
N MET A 32 16.82 -17.18 3.12
CA MET A 32 18.27 -17.30 3.26
C MET A 32 18.77 -17.88 4.60
N ASN A 33 18.01 -18.80 5.22
CA ASN A 33 18.41 -19.58 6.41
C ASN A 33 18.76 -18.80 7.70
N ILE A 34 18.42 -17.51 7.84
CA ILE A 34 18.86 -16.70 9.00
C ILE A 34 17.69 -16.14 9.84
N LYS A 35 16.50 -15.92 9.26
CA LYS A 35 15.32 -15.45 10.00
C LYS A 35 14.05 -16.05 9.42
N LYS A 36 13.21 -16.66 10.27
CA LYS A 36 11.85 -17.04 9.89
C LYS A 36 11.02 -15.76 9.73
N THR A 37 10.66 -15.42 8.51
CA THR A 37 9.80 -14.29 8.20
C THR A 37 8.34 -14.71 8.36
N TYR A 38 7.56 -13.94 9.11
CA TYR A 38 6.15 -14.24 9.33
C TYR A 38 5.27 -13.54 8.30
N LYS A 39 4.51 -14.31 7.54
CA LYS A 39 3.67 -13.84 6.43
C LYS A 39 2.19 -14.05 6.75
N CYS A 40 1.37 -13.04 6.49
CA CYS A 40 -0.08 -13.18 6.31
C CYS A 40 -0.43 -13.10 4.82
N THR A 41 -1.20 -14.07 4.33
CA THR A 41 -1.88 -13.98 3.02
C THR A 41 -3.38 -13.82 3.28
N LEU A 42 -3.96 -12.70 2.87
CA LEU A 42 -5.37 -12.41 3.12
C LEU A 42 -6.28 -13.29 2.25
N LYS A 43 -7.40 -13.70 2.85
CA LYS A 43 -8.48 -14.47 2.22
C LYS A 43 -9.81 -13.76 2.46
N ASN A 44 -10.76 -14.03 1.57
CA ASN A 44 -12.13 -13.52 1.63
C ASN A 44 -12.21 -11.99 1.85
N LEU A 45 -11.24 -11.25 1.30
CA LEU A 45 -11.17 -9.80 1.48
C LEU A 45 -12.11 -9.09 0.50
N ASP A 46 -12.97 -8.24 1.05
CA ASP A 46 -13.77 -7.27 0.31
C ASP A 46 -13.60 -5.88 0.93
N ILE A 47 -12.85 -5.04 0.22
CA ILE A 47 -12.71 -3.61 0.47
C ILE A 47 -13.15 -2.88 -0.78
N SER A 48 -14.46 -2.74 -0.90
CA SER A 48 -15.13 -2.06 -2.02
C SER A 48 -15.41 -0.59 -1.72
N HIS A 49 -15.40 -0.19 -0.44
CA HIS A 49 -15.65 1.18 0.00
C HIS A 49 -14.39 1.85 0.51
N ASN A 50 -14.34 3.18 0.38
CA ASN A 50 -13.27 3.96 0.96
C ASN A 50 -13.42 4.07 2.49
N ASN A 51 -12.32 4.37 3.16
CA ASN A 51 -12.25 4.61 4.61
C ASN A 51 -12.66 3.42 5.49
N GLU A 52 -12.64 2.20 4.96
CA GLU A 52 -12.81 1.01 5.77
C GLU A 52 -11.66 0.89 6.77
N THR A 53 -11.97 0.53 8.01
CA THR A 53 -10.97 0.38 9.09
C THR A 53 -10.79 -1.09 9.41
N VAL A 54 -9.53 -1.52 9.56
CA VAL A 54 -9.25 -2.88 10.03
C VAL A 54 -9.64 -3.01 11.50
N HIS A 55 -10.73 -3.72 11.77
CA HIS A 55 -11.23 -3.92 13.13
C HIS A 55 -10.49 -5.04 13.85
N ASN A 56 -10.23 -6.15 13.15
CA ASN A 56 -9.58 -7.32 13.74
C ASN A 56 -8.84 -8.14 12.69
N VAL A 57 -7.86 -8.92 13.14
CA VAL A 57 -7.17 -9.93 12.35
C VAL A 57 -7.45 -11.30 12.94
N THR A 58 -7.85 -12.25 12.09
CA THR A 58 -8.17 -13.63 12.48
C THR A 58 -7.34 -14.62 11.67
N GLY A 59 -7.22 -15.85 12.19
CA GLY A 59 -6.44 -16.92 11.55
C GLY A 59 -5.68 -17.76 12.57
N ILE A 60 -5.11 -18.87 12.12
CA ILE A 60 -4.35 -19.78 12.98
C ILE A 60 -2.87 -19.39 12.94
N HIS A 61 -2.39 -18.79 14.03
CA HIS A 61 -1.00 -18.36 14.17
C HIS A 61 0.01 -19.51 14.27
N LYS A 62 1.29 -19.23 14.00
CA LYS A 62 2.41 -20.20 14.04
C LYS A 62 3.50 -19.77 15.03
N ASP A 63 4.20 -20.73 15.66
CA ASP A 63 5.36 -20.50 16.55
C ASP A 63 5.17 -19.32 17.55
N GLU A 64 4.02 -19.27 18.24
CA GLU A 64 3.66 -18.23 19.22
C GLU A 64 3.62 -16.79 18.68
N LYS A 65 3.66 -16.63 17.35
CA LYS A 65 3.57 -15.32 16.68
C LYS A 65 2.18 -14.73 16.79
N GLU A 66 2.12 -13.41 16.83
CA GLU A 66 0.88 -12.64 16.75
C GLU A 66 0.81 -11.84 15.44
N SER A 67 -0.31 -11.19 15.16
CA SER A 67 -0.47 -10.32 13.98
C SER A 67 0.60 -9.22 13.96
N LYS A 68 0.97 -8.70 15.13
CA LYS A 68 2.00 -7.66 15.26
C LYS A 68 3.39 -8.09 14.76
N ASP A 69 3.64 -9.39 14.68
CA ASP A 69 4.91 -9.95 14.21
C ASP A 69 4.96 -10.13 12.69
N VAL A 70 3.84 -9.92 11.99
CA VAL A 70 3.77 -10.06 10.53
C VAL A 70 4.71 -9.07 9.87
N ASN A 71 5.47 -9.60 8.92
CA ASN A 71 6.48 -8.89 8.17
C ASN A 71 6.12 -8.74 6.69
N ILE A 72 5.34 -9.70 6.17
CA ILE A 72 4.89 -9.77 4.79
C ILE A 72 3.37 -9.87 4.78
N LEU A 73 2.71 -8.97 4.04
CA LEU A 73 1.28 -8.99 3.79
C LEU A 73 1.05 -9.19 2.29
N ILE A 74 0.26 -10.20 1.95
CA ILE A 74 -0.11 -10.52 0.56
C ILE A 74 -1.62 -10.35 0.39
N ILE A 75 -2.01 -9.57 -0.62
CA ILE A 75 -3.38 -9.39 -1.09
C ILE A 75 -3.38 -9.75 -2.57
N GLU A 76 -3.86 -10.93 -2.92
CA GLU A 76 -3.84 -11.40 -4.31
C GLU A 76 -5.19 -12.00 -4.71
N ASN A 77 -5.72 -11.55 -5.87
CA ASN A 77 -6.99 -12.00 -6.41
C ASN A 77 -8.17 -11.79 -5.44
N GLN A 78 -8.22 -10.63 -4.76
CA GLN A 78 -9.28 -10.27 -3.80
C GLN A 78 -9.87 -8.90 -4.16
N VAL A 79 -10.96 -8.47 -3.52
CA VAL A 79 -11.49 -7.12 -3.73
C VAL A 79 -10.78 -6.17 -2.76
N CYS A 80 -9.88 -5.34 -3.27
CA CYS A 80 -9.14 -4.33 -2.50
C CYS A 80 -8.98 -3.06 -3.32
N TYR A 81 -10.04 -2.25 -3.39
CA TYR A 81 -10.06 -1.02 -4.19
C TYR A 81 -9.34 0.15 -3.52
N TYR A 82 -9.22 0.10 -2.19
CA TYR A 82 -8.62 1.10 -1.32
C TYR A 82 -7.79 0.42 -0.24
N LEU A 83 -6.73 1.07 0.26
CA LEU A 83 -6.06 0.59 1.45
C LEU A 83 -6.90 0.95 2.68
N PRO A 84 -7.24 -0.01 3.56
CA PRO A 84 -8.01 0.31 4.75
C PRO A 84 -7.18 1.08 5.77
N ASN A 85 -7.86 1.86 6.61
CA ASN A 85 -7.27 2.57 7.73
C ASN A 85 -6.77 1.58 8.79
N ASP A 86 -5.79 2.03 9.57
CA ASP A 86 -5.28 1.34 10.77
C ASP A 86 -4.62 -0.02 10.53
N ILE A 87 -4.27 -0.38 9.29
CA ILE A 87 -3.49 -1.59 8.99
C ILE A 87 -2.20 -1.63 9.83
N ASN A 88 -1.54 -0.48 10.00
CA ASN A 88 -0.30 -0.35 10.75
C ASN A 88 -0.44 -0.67 12.25
N LEU A 89 -1.63 -0.55 12.83
CA LEU A 89 -1.89 -0.94 14.21
C LEU A 89 -1.83 -2.47 14.38
N HIS A 90 -2.21 -3.20 13.32
CA HIS A 90 -2.21 -4.66 13.30
C HIS A 90 -0.88 -5.25 12.79
N PHE A 91 -0.20 -4.57 11.86
CA PHE A 91 1.07 -5.03 11.25
C PHE A 91 2.21 -3.99 11.36
N PRO A 92 2.63 -3.58 12.59
CA PRO A 92 3.64 -2.53 12.81
C PRO A 92 5.08 -2.92 12.40
N GLN A 93 5.33 -4.17 12.01
CA GLN A 93 6.62 -4.69 11.56
C GLN A 93 6.64 -5.01 10.06
N LEU A 94 5.62 -4.57 9.31
CA LEU A 94 5.48 -4.82 7.89
C LEU A 94 6.63 -4.16 7.12
N TYR A 95 7.41 -4.97 6.41
CA TYR A 95 8.46 -4.48 5.51
C TYR A 95 8.23 -4.90 4.05
N HIS A 96 7.27 -5.78 3.78
CA HIS A 96 6.89 -6.23 2.44
C HIS A 96 5.37 -6.19 2.29
N LEU A 97 4.89 -5.50 1.26
CA LEU A 97 3.49 -5.47 0.86
C LEU A 97 3.38 -5.88 -0.62
N ASP A 98 2.60 -6.93 -0.89
CA ASP A 98 2.22 -7.34 -2.24
C ASP A 98 0.71 -7.23 -2.42
N ILE A 99 0.28 -6.42 -3.38
CA ILE A 99 -1.12 -6.27 -3.78
C ILE A 99 -1.19 -6.54 -5.27
N LYS A 100 -1.77 -7.68 -5.64
CA LYS A 100 -1.82 -8.14 -7.01
C LYS A 100 -3.22 -8.49 -7.45
N ASN A 101 -3.60 -8.06 -8.67
CA ASN A 101 -4.89 -8.41 -9.27
C ASN A 101 -6.07 -8.19 -8.30
N SER A 102 -6.10 -7.04 -7.61
CA SER A 102 -7.08 -6.78 -6.54
C SER A 102 -7.91 -5.51 -6.76
N GLY A 103 -7.72 -4.86 -7.92
CA GLY A 103 -8.50 -3.68 -8.31
C GLY A 103 -8.12 -2.39 -7.57
N LEU A 104 -6.95 -2.35 -6.93
CA LEU A 104 -6.48 -1.17 -6.19
C LEU A 104 -6.43 0.05 -7.13
N LYS A 105 -7.18 1.10 -6.79
CA LYS A 105 -7.38 2.23 -7.71
C LYS A 105 -6.31 3.32 -7.55
N SER A 106 -5.76 3.46 -6.36
CA SER A 106 -4.79 4.51 -6.03
C SER A 106 -3.96 4.14 -4.82
N ILE A 107 -2.82 4.81 -4.68
CA ILE A 107 -2.07 4.94 -3.43
C ILE A 107 -1.88 6.41 -3.14
N THR A 108 -1.94 6.79 -1.87
CA THR A 108 -1.78 8.17 -1.41
C THR A 108 -0.65 8.28 -0.40
N LYS A 109 -0.10 9.50 -0.25
CA LYS A 109 0.92 9.81 0.76
C LYS A 109 0.46 9.44 2.17
N THR A 110 -0.82 9.66 2.50
CA THR A 110 -1.40 9.32 3.81
C THR A 110 -1.43 7.82 4.03
N GLU A 111 -1.82 7.02 3.03
CA GLU A 111 -1.82 5.57 3.14
C GLU A 111 -0.40 5.01 3.24
N MET A 112 0.54 5.52 2.45
CA MET A 112 1.93 5.07 2.48
C MET A 112 2.66 5.43 3.77
N LYS A 113 2.27 6.53 4.43
CA LYS A 113 2.76 6.90 5.76
C LYS A 113 2.51 5.83 6.82
N MET A 114 1.49 4.97 6.65
CA MET A 114 1.21 3.87 7.57
C MET A 114 2.35 2.84 7.63
N PHE A 115 3.22 2.78 6.61
CA PHE A 115 4.22 1.72 6.48
C PHE A 115 5.68 2.23 6.44
N PRO A 116 6.17 2.86 7.53
CA PRO A 116 7.49 3.49 7.55
C PRO A 116 8.66 2.50 7.45
N LYS A 117 8.39 1.19 7.60
CA LYS A 117 9.39 0.11 7.52
C LYS A 117 9.40 -0.63 6.19
N LEU A 118 8.59 -0.23 5.20
CA LEU A 118 8.57 -0.90 3.90
C LEU A 118 9.94 -0.84 3.23
N LYS A 119 10.34 -2.01 2.74
CA LYS A 119 11.51 -2.25 1.88
C LYS A 119 11.07 -2.75 0.51
N TYR A 120 10.00 -3.54 0.46
CA TYR A 120 9.49 -4.12 -0.78
C TYR A 120 8.02 -3.73 -0.97
N LEU A 121 7.72 -3.11 -2.09
CA LEU A 121 6.37 -2.74 -2.49
C LEU A 121 6.07 -3.29 -3.88
N TYR A 122 5.15 -4.23 -3.95
CA TYR A 122 4.67 -4.81 -5.19
C TYR A 122 3.19 -4.47 -5.34
N ILE A 123 2.84 -3.63 -6.30
CA ILE A 123 1.45 -3.34 -6.64
C ILE A 123 1.28 -3.64 -8.12
N ARG A 124 0.92 -4.88 -8.45
CA ARG A 124 0.96 -5.39 -9.83
C ARG A 124 -0.43 -5.75 -10.34
N ASN A 125 -0.67 -5.54 -11.63
CA ASN A 125 -1.97 -5.86 -12.25
C ASN A 125 -3.14 -5.20 -11.49
N ASN A 126 -3.06 -3.89 -11.27
CA ASN A 126 -4.13 -3.09 -10.69
C ASN A 126 -4.42 -1.89 -11.61
N PRO A 127 -5.58 -1.24 -11.52
CA PRO A 127 -5.94 -0.14 -12.42
C PRO A 127 -5.36 1.23 -11.99
N ILE A 128 -4.17 1.29 -11.37
CA ILE A 128 -3.60 2.58 -10.93
C ILE A 128 -3.21 3.41 -12.15
N GLU A 129 -3.70 4.65 -12.21
CA GLU A 129 -3.44 5.56 -13.33
C GLU A 129 -2.43 6.67 -13.01
N ILE A 130 -2.35 7.09 -11.74
CA ILE A 130 -1.56 8.24 -11.31
C ILE A 130 -0.79 7.85 -10.06
N ILE A 131 0.51 8.15 -10.04
CA ILE A 131 1.34 8.10 -8.84
C ILE A 131 1.46 9.54 -8.29
N PRO A 132 0.86 9.87 -7.14
CA PRO A 132 0.82 11.24 -6.63
C PRO A 132 2.20 11.76 -6.24
N GLU A 133 2.36 13.09 -6.24
CA GLU A 133 3.57 13.75 -5.73
C GLU A 133 3.92 13.30 -4.30
N ASN A 134 5.22 13.17 -4.02
CA ASN A 134 5.74 12.84 -2.69
C ASN A 134 5.12 11.58 -2.03
N VAL A 135 4.53 10.66 -2.80
CA VAL A 135 3.77 9.53 -2.25
C VAL A 135 4.60 8.63 -1.33
N PHE A 136 5.92 8.53 -1.56
CA PHE A 136 6.83 7.72 -0.76
C PHE A 136 7.72 8.53 0.21
N GLU A 137 7.37 9.78 0.51
CA GLU A 137 8.14 10.66 1.41
C GLU A 137 8.41 10.02 2.78
N PHE A 138 7.46 9.21 3.29
CA PHE A 138 7.54 8.54 4.58
C PHE A 138 8.07 7.11 4.52
N ASN A 139 8.59 6.67 3.37
CA ASN A 139 9.06 5.30 3.15
C ASN A 139 10.55 5.27 2.71
N PRO A 140 11.48 5.90 3.46
CA PRO A 140 12.88 6.05 3.04
C PRO A 140 13.65 4.72 2.98
N LEU A 141 13.07 3.63 3.51
CA LEU A 141 13.66 2.29 3.50
C LEU A 141 13.29 1.47 2.27
N LEU A 142 12.48 1.99 1.34
CA LEU A 142 12.13 1.27 0.13
C LEU A 142 13.37 0.96 -0.70
N GLU A 143 13.51 -0.32 -1.04
CA GLU A 143 14.60 -0.88 -1.84
C GLU A 143 14.07 -1.38 -3.19
N PHE A 144 12.85 -1.93 -3.22
CA PHE A 144 12.23 -2.48 -4.42
C PHE A 144 10.80 -2.00 -4.57
N ILE A 145 10.50 -1.44 -5.74
CA ILE A 145 9.15 -1.02 -6.13
C ILE A 145 8.84 -1.65 -7.48
N SER A 146 7.70 -2.34 -7.57
CA SER A 146 7.15 -2.78 -8.85
C SER A 146 5.69 -2.35 -8.93
N LEU A 147 5.41 -1.60 -9.98
CA LEU A 147 4.09 -1.08 -10.35
C LEU A 147 3.68 -1.64 -11.73
N ASP A 148 4.15 -2.85 -12.04
CA ASP A 148 3.95 -3.48 -13.34
C ASP A 148 2.48 -3.77 -13.62
N ASP A 149 2.12 -3.80 -14.90
CA ASP A 149 0.78 -4.14 -15.36
C ASP A 149 -0.31 -3.22 -14.75
N ASN A 150 0.03 -1.96 -14.49
CA ASN A 150 -0.96 -0.94 -14.12
C ASN A 150 -1.41 -0.13 -15.34
N ARG A 151 -2.09 0.99 -15.10
CA ARG A 151 -2.55 1.92 -16.14
C ARG A 151 -1.88 3.28 -16.00
N ILE A 152 -0.67 3.31 -15.45
CA ILE A 152 0.00 4.54 -15.07
C ILE A 152 0.22 5.39 -16.32
N ARG A 153 -0.31 6.60 -16.26
CA ARG A 153 -0.19 7.64 -17.29
C ARG A 153 0.44 8.94 -16.77
N SER A 154 0.69 9.02 -15.47
CA SER A 154 1.29 10.20 -14.84
C SER A 154 1.98 9.83 -13.53
N ILE A 155 3.17 10.39 -13.32
CA ILE A 155 3.92 10.30 -12.06
C ILE A 155 4.16 11.75 -11.61
N GLY A 156 3.78 12.04 -10.37
CA GLY A 156 3.95 13.36 -9.76
C GLY A 156 5.42 13.70 -9.52
N THR A 157 5.66 14.94 -9.09
CA THR A 157 7.00 15.42 -8.76
C THR A 157 7.53 14.78 -7.48
N ASN A 158 8.85 14.64 -7.38
CA ASN A 158 9.56 14.17 -6.19
C ASN A 158 9.00 12.84 -5.61
N VAL A 159 8.45 11.98 -6.46
CA VAL A 159 7.94 10.66 -6.04
C VAL A 159 9.05 9.79 -5.46
N PHE A 160 10.25 9.91 -6.03
CA PHE A 160 11.40 9.07 -5.68
C PHE A 160 12.49 9.78 -4.87
N GLY A 161 12.40 11.09 -4.62
CA GLY A 161 13.53 11.83 -4.03
C GLY A 161 13.81 11.53 -2.56
N SER A 162 12.89 10.88 -1.84
CA SER A 162 13.14 10.33 -0.50
C SER A 162 13.79 8.94 -0.50
N LEU A 163 13.89 8.28 -1.66
CA LEU A 163 14.21 6.85 -1.77
C LEU A 163 15.70 6.59 -1.94
N ASN A 164 16.49 7.00 -0.96
CA ASN A 164 17.95 6.87 -0.98
C ASN A 164 18.45 5.41 -1.00
N ASN A 165 17.58 4.44 -0.67
CA ASN A 165 17.91 3.02 -0.66
C ASN A 165 17.36 2.25 -1.86
N LEU A 166 16.76 2.93 -2.85
CA LEU A 166 16.12 2.26 -3.97
C LEU A 166 17.15 1.52 -4.84
N ILE A 167 16.93 0.22 -5.01
CA ILE A 167 17.77 -0.69 -5.79
C ILE A 167 17.10 -1.01 -7.12
N SER A 168 15.77 -1.14 -7.14
CA SER A 168 15.03 -1.47 -8.36
C SER A 168 13.66 -0.83 -8.38
N LEU A 169 13.31 -0.28 -9.54
CA LEU A 169 12.01 0.28 -9.87
C LEU A 169 11.52 -0.33 -11.18
N SER A 170 10.36 -0.95 -11.15
CA SER A 170 9.72 -1.50 -12.33
C SER A 170 8.33 -0.89 -12.52
N VAL A 171 8.02 -0.52 -13.77
CA VAL A 171 6.75 0.07 -14.21
C VAL A 171 6.36 -0.50 -15.58
N GLU A 172 6.76 -1.74 -15.84
CA GLU A 172 6.52 -2.41 -17.11
C GLU A 172 5.01 -2.55 -17.38
N HIS A 173 4.66 -2.65 -18.67
CA HIS A 173 3.27 -2.80 -19.12
C HIS A 173 2.29 -1.74 -18.58
N ASN A 174 2.76 -0.51 -18.39
CA ASN A 174 1.92 0.68 -18.18
C ASN A 174 1.65 1.41 -19.50
N ILE A 175 0.84 2.48 -19.46
CA ILE A 175 0.39 3.19 -20.67
C ILE A 175 1.47 4.17 -21.14
N CYS A 176 1.73 5.23 -20.35
CA CYS A 176 2.44 6.42 -20.80
C CYS A 176 2.99 7.20 -19.59
N ILE A 177 4.23 6.96 -19.16
CA ILE A 177 4.81 7.73 -18.04
C ILE A 177 5.44 9.02 -18.58
N ASP A 178 4.94 10.18 -18.14
CA ASP A 178 5.42 11.49 -18.58
C ASP A 178 6.84 11.80 -18.07
N ASN A 179 7.58 12.61 -18.83
CA ASN A 179 9.01 12.91 -18.63
C ASN A 179 9.33 13.65 -17.32
N PHE A 180 8.33 14.23 -16.64
CA PHE A 180 8.51 14.96 -15.39
C PHE A 180 9.01 14.09 -14.22
N ALA A 181 8.96 12.76 -14.34
CA ALA A 181 9.45 11.85 -13.30
C ALA A 181 10.98 11.81 -13.14
N MET A 182 11.76 12.42 -14.05
CA MET A 182 13.20 12.12 -14.21
C MET A 182 14.21 13.17 -13.66
N GLU A 183 13.79 14.19 -12.91
CA GLU A 183 14.68 15.33 -12.58
C GLU A 183 15.71 15.11 -11.44
N GLU A 184 15.86 13.90 -10.86
CA GLU A 184 16.83 13.66 -9.79
C GLU A 184 18.00 12.72 -10.14
N GLU A 185 19.22 13.23 -10.01
CA GLU A 185 20.49 12.69 -10.52
C GLU A 185 21.03 11.39 -9.89
N PRO A 186 20.60 10.86 -8.71
CA PRO A 186 20.96 9.50 -8.31
C PRO A 186 20.06 8.41 -8.94
N LEU A 187 18.80 8.77 -9.21
CA LEU A 187 17.78 7.85 -9.70
C LEU A 187 17.71 7.78 -11.23
N LYS A 188 18.34 8.73 -11.92
CA LYS A 188 18.35 8.83 -13.39
C LYS A 188 18.66 7.51 -14.11
N ASN A 189 19.55 6.67 -13.56
CA ASN A 189 19.88 5.36 -14.15
C ASN A 189 18.78 4.31 -13.93
N LEU A 190 18.14 4.27 -12.75
CA LEU A 190 16.98 3.40 -12.49
C LEU A 190 15.74 3.88 -13.28
N ILE A 191 15.59 5.20 -13.44
CA ILE A 191 14.50 5.82 -14.18
C ILE A 191 14.71 5.67 -15.70
N GLN A 192 15.96 5.56 -16.19
CA GLN A 192 16.24 5.27 -17.61
C GLN A 192 15.69 3.92 -18.08
N GLU A 193 15.45 2.96 -17.17
CA GLU A 193 14.80 1.68 -17.47
C GLU A 193 13.26 1.78 -17.51
N ILE A 194 12.68 2.90 -17.05
CA ILE A 194 11.28 3.22 -17.31
C ILE A 194 11.19 3.52 -18.81
N ASN A 195 10.68 2.56 -19.59
CA ASN A 195 10.38 2.75 -21.00
C ASN A 195 9.36 3.89 -21.18
N VAL A 196 9.86 5.12 -21.38
CA VAL A 196 9.05 6.31 -21.68
C VAL A 196 8.48 6.16 -23.10
N LYS A 197 7.25 5.65 -23.22
CA LYS A 197 6.49 5.70 -24.48
C LYS A 197 5.47 6.83 -24.44
N CYS A 198 5.94 8.06 -24.64
CA CYS A 198 5.06 9.23 -24.79
C CYS A 198 5.60 10.15 -25.90
N LYS A 199 5.09 10.02 -27.12
CA LYS A 199 5.31 11.01 -28.20
C LYS A 199 4.07 11.43 -29.00
N PHE A 200 2.84 10.99 -28.68
CA PHE A 200 1.70 11.22 -29.58
C PHE A 200 0.32 11.53 -28.94
N TYR A 201 0.17 11.65 -27.62
CA TYR A 201 -1.15 11.91 -27.00
C TYR A 201 -1.48 13.38 -26.67
N SER A 202 -0.58 14.34 -26.94
CA SER A 202 -0.84 15.77 -26.72
C SER A 202 -1.30 16.55 -27.98
N MET A 203 -1.74 15.85 -29.04
CA MET A 203 -2.24 16.47 -30.28
C MET A 203 -3.56 15.85 -30.78
N GLN A 204 -4.55 15.67 -29.90
CA GLN A 204 -5.96 15.57 -30.28
C GLN A 204 -6.84 16.39 -29.35
#